data_AF-A0A7W0XSU0-F1
#
_entry.id   AF-A0A7W0XSU0-F1
#
_cell.length_a   1.000
_cell.length_b   1.000
_cell.length_c   1.000
_cell.angle_alpha   90.00
_cell.angle_beta   90.00
_cell.angle_gamma   90.00
#
_symmetry.space_group_name_H-M   'P 1'
#
loop_
_entity.id
_entity.type
_entity.pdbx_description
1 polymer ?
#
loop_
_entity_poly.entity_id
_entity_poly.type
_entity_poly.pdbx_seq_one_letter_code
_entity_poly.pdbx_strand_id
1 'polypeptide(L)' 'MGAMRWVVRIVAAAVLATLLVVGGTSFAVWQQARADERAPADAILVLGSAQYDGVPSPVFEARLDHALELYQD' A
#
# COMPACT_ATOMS: atom_id res chain seq x y z
N MET A 1 12.03 24.04 -40.96
CA MET A 1 12.65 24.15 -39.61
C MET A 1 11.64 24.34 -38.46
N GLY A 2 10.43 24.89 -38.68
CA GLY A 2 9.44 25.08 -37.61
C GLY A 2 8.81 23.79 -37.06
N ALA A 3 8.42 22.86 -37.95
CA ALA A 3 7.76 21.61 -37.57
C ALA A 3 8.63 20.72 -36.65
N MET A 4 9.93 20.59 -36.96
CA MET A 4 10.87 19.78 -36.15
C MET A 4 10.99 20.33 -34.71
N ARG A 5 11.05 21.65 -34.54
CA ARG A 5 11.10 22.29 -33.21
C ARG A 5 9.83 22.02 -32.40
N TRP A 6 8.68 21.96 -33.05
CA TRP A 6 7.41 21.63 -32.40
C TRP A 6 7.34 20.16 -31.97
N VAL A 7 7.75 19.24 -32.86
CA VAL A 7 7.81 17.80 -32.54
C VAL A 7 8.73 17.55 -31.34
N VAL A 8 9.94 18.12 -31.35
CA VAL A 8 10.89 17.97 -30.23
C VAL A 8 10.30 18.51 -28.91
N ARG A 9 9.61 19.64 -28.94
CA ARG A 9 8.95 20.20 -27.75
C ARG A 9 7.85 19.30 -27.22
N ILE A 10 7.02 18.73 -28.10
CA ILE A 10 5.94 17.82 -27.70
C ILE A 10 6.53 16.56 -27.08
N VAL A 11 7.55 15.96 -27.70
CA VAL A 11 8.23 14.78 -27.16
C VAL A 11 8.88 15.08 -25.81
N ALA A 12 9.59 16.21 -25.68
CA ALA A 12 10.19 16.61 -24.42
C ALA A 12 9.15 16.84 -23.32
N ALA A 13 8.02 17.48 -23.66
CA ALA A 13 6.91 17.68 -22.72
C ALA A 13 6.28 16.35 -22.30
N ALA A 14 6.08 15.42 -23.23
CA ALA A 14 5.55 14.09 -22.94
C ALA A 14 6.51 13.29 -22.04
N VAL A 15 7.81 13.32 -22.32
CA VAL A 15 8.83 12.66 -21.48
C VAL A 15 8.85 13.28 -20.09
N LEU A 16 8.84 14.61 -19.98
CA LEU A 16 8.81 15.29 -18.69
C LEU A 16 7.54 14.94 -17.90
N ALA A 17 6.37 14.94 -18.56
CA ALA A 17 5.11 14.56 -17.92
C ALA A 17 5.17 13.12 -17.39
N THR A 18 5.69 12.18 -18.19
CA THR A 18 5.87 10.78 -17.76
C THR A 18 6.80 10.68 -16.56
N LEU A 19 7.95 11.39 -16.58
CA LEU A 19 8.89 11.39 -15.46
C LEU A 19 8.28 11.97 -14.19
N LEU A 20 7.50 13.06 -14.31
CA LEU A 20 6.80 13.66 -13.18
C LEU A 20 5.73 12.73 -12.61
N VAL A 21 4.97 12.03 -13.46
CA VAL A 21 3.97 11.05 -13.02
C VAL A 21 4.65 9.90 -12.29
N VAL A 22 5.67 9.27 -12.89
CA VAL A 22 6.35 8.12 -12.29
C VAL A 22 7.10 8.51 -11.00
N GLY A 23 7.81 9.63 -11.02
CA GLY A 23 8.51 10.15 -9.85
C GLY A 23 7.56 10.54 -8.73
N GLY A 24 6.46 11.23 -9.07
CA GLY A 24 5.43 11.63 -8.12
C GLY A 24 4.70 10.44 -7.50
N THR A 25 4.29 9.45 -8.29
CA THR A 25 3.63 8.24 -7.77
C THR A 25 4.57 7.41 -6.92
N SER A 26 5.82 7.24 -7.35
CA SER A 26 6.83 6.52 -6.55
C SER A 26 7.08 7.21 -5.22
N PHE A 27 7.15 8.54 -5.20
CA PHE A 27 7.29 9.32 -3.98
C PHE A 27 6.05 9.21 -3.07
N ALA A 28 4.85 9.30 -3.64
CA ALA A 28 3.60 9.13 -2.89
C ALA A 28 3.50 7.75 -2.24
N VAL A 29 3.86 6.68 -2.97
CA VAL A 29 3.91 5.30 -2.44
C VAL A 29 4.97 5.19 -1.34
N TRP A 30 6.16 5.76 -1.56
CA TRP A 30 7.23 5.76 -0.57
C TRP A 30 6.84 6.47 0.74
N GLN A 31 6.09 7.58 0.62
CA GLN A 31 5.54 8.33 1.74
C GLN A 31 4.46 7.53 2.47
N GLN A 32 3.48 6.98 1.73
CA GLN A 32 2.39 6.19 2.29
C GLN A 32 2.91 4.95 3.03
N ALA A 33 3.90 4.25 2.46
CA ALA A 33 4.50 3.07 3.10
C ALA A 33 5.23 3.37 4.42
N ARG A 34 5.53 4.64 4.70
CA ARG A 34 6.15 5.11 5.95
C ARG A 34 5.16 5.74 6.90
N ALA A 35 4.00 6.14 6.41
CA ALA A 35 2.91 6.60 7.26
C ALA A 35 2.36 5.38 7.99
N ASP A 36 2.52 5.38 9.30
CA ASP A 36 1.92 4.38 10.16
C ASP A 36 0.50 4.84 10.51
N GLU A 37 -0.50 4.26 9.85
CA GLU A 37 -1.91 4.60 10.02
C GLU A 37 -2.59 3.74 11.11
N ARG A 38 -1.80 3.12 11.99
CA ARG A 38 -2.31 2.39 13.15
C ARG A 38 -3.07 3.35 14.07
N ALA A 39 -4.39 3.25 14.03
CA ALA A 39 -5.28 3.86 15.00
C ALA A 39 -5.68 2.82 16.05
N PRO A 40 -5.84 3.20 17.33
CA PRO A 40 -6.35 2.29 18.35
C PRO A 40 -7.73 1.79 17.92
N ALA A 41 -7.92 0.47 18.01
CA ALA A 41 -9.18 -0.18 17.66
C ALA A 41 -9.88 -0.67 18.92
N ASP A 42 -11.15 -0.28 19.11
CA ASP A 42 -11.96 -0.78 20.23
C ASP A 42 -12.34 -2.27 20.06
N ALA A 43 -12.25 -2.79 18.82
CA ALA A 43 -12.46 -4.19 18.49
C ALA A 43 -11.73 -4.58 17.20
N ILE A 44 -11.21 -5.81 17.14
CA ILE A 44 -10.58 -6.39 15.95
C ILE A 44 -11.32 -7.66 15.55
N LEU A 45 -11.80 -7.72 14.30
CA LEU A 45 -12.48 -8.89 13.74
C LEU A 45 -11.50 -9.73 12.91
N VAL A 46 -11.12 -10.90 13.43
CA VAL A 46 -10.27 -11.86 12.70
C VAL A 46 -11.14 -12.82 11.90
N LEU A 47 -11.29 -12.54 10.61
CA LEU A 47 -12.01 -13.42 9.67
C LEU A 47 -11.16 -14.67 9.40
N GLY A 48 -11.44 -15.75 10.12
CA GLY A 48 -10.68 -16.99 10.11
C GLY A 48 -11.04 -18.00 9.01
N SER A 49 -10.17 -19.00 8.86
CA SER A 49 -10.42 -20.29 8.20
C SER A 49 -10.63 -21.38 9.27
N ALA A 50 -10.99 -22.60 8.86
CA ALA A 50 -11.42 -23.73 9.69
C ALA A 50 -10.91 -23.75 11.15
N GLN A 51 -11.88 -23.83 12.07
CA GLN A 51 -11.73 -24.21 13.46
C GLN A 51 -12.33 -25.62 13.62
N TYR A 52 -11.65 -26.50 14.34
CA TYR A 52 -12.09 -27.88 14.56
C TYR A 52 -12.33 -28.08 16.06
N ASP A 53 -13.57 -28.34 16.46
CA ASP A 53 -13.96 -28.57 17.86
C ASP A 53 -13.46 -27.49 18.84
N GLY A 54 -13.44 -26.23 18.39
CA GLY A 54 -12.98 -25.09 19.19
C GLY A 54 -11.46 -24.84 19.12
N VAL A 55 -10.67 -25.77 18.58
CA VAL A 55 -9.23 -25.60 18.39
C VAL A 55 -8.96 -24.88 17.06
N PRO A 56 -8.32 -23.69 17.08
CA PRO A 56 -7.93 -23.02 15.86
C PRO A 56 -6.88 -23.85 15.10
N SER A 57 -6.98 -23.86 13.78
CA SER A 57 -5.86 -24.36 12.97
C SER A 57 -4.61 -23.50 13.20
N PRO A 58 -3.38 -24.02 12.98
CA PRO A 58 -2.15 -23.25 13.22
C PRO A 58 -2.12 -21.88 12.51
N VAL A 59 -2.75 -21.80 11.33
CA VAL A 59 -2.88 -20.55 10.57
C VAL A 59 -3.87 -19.58 11.22
N PHE A 60 -4.96 -20.09 11.80
CA PHE A 60 -5.94 -19.25 12.49
C PHE A 60 -5.42 -18.77 13.84
N GLU A 61 -4.71 -19.62 14.58
CA GLU A 61 -4.04 -19.28 15.84
C GLU A 61 -3.03 -18.14 15.64
N ALA A 62 -2.11 -18.26 14.67
CA ALA A 62 -1.14 -17.20 14.37
C ALA A 62 -1.79 -15.86 14.00
N ARG A 63 -2.97 -15.88 13.36
CA ARG A 63 -3.72 -14.65 13.06
C ARG A 63 -4.36 -14.03 14.30
N LEU A 64 -4.84 -14.87 15.23
CA LEU A 64 -5.39 -14.41 16.51
C LEU A 64 -4.30 -13.80 17.39
N ASP A 65 -3.12 -14.42 17.44
CA ASP A 65 -1.97 -13.90 18.19
C ASP A 65 -1.57 -12.52 17.65
N HIS A 66 -1.44 -12.38 16.34
CA HIS A 66 -1.10 -11.09 15.73
C HIS A 66 -2.17 -10.01 15.99
N ALA A 67 -3.45 -10.38 15.96
CA ALA A 67 -4.53 -9.45 16.30
C ALA A 67 -4.49 -9.03 17.77
N LEU A 68 -4.11 -9.93 18.68
CA LEU A 68 -3.95 -9.63 20.09
C LEU A 68 -2.81 -8.64 20.34
N GLU A 69 -1.66 -8.84 19.66
CA GLU A 69 -0.54 -7.88 19.69
C GLU A 69 -1.01 -6.49 19.25
N LEU A 70 -1.70 -6.39 18.11
CA LEU A 70 -2.23 -5.12 17.59
C LEU A 70 -3.28 -4.45 18.49
N TYR A 71 -4.01 -5.21 19.29
CA TYR A 71 -5.00 -4.66 20.24
C TYR A 71 -4.33 -4.12 21.52
N GLN A 72 -3.15 -4.64 21.87
CA GLN A 72 -2.43 -4.29 23.09
C GLN A 72 -1.41 -3.17 22.91
N ASP A 73 -0.92 -2.96 21.67
CA ASP A 73 -0.08 -1.84 21.26
C ASP A 73 -0.80 -0.48 21.35
#